data_AF-X6LU80-F1
#
_entry.id   AF-X6LU80-F1
#
_cell.length_a   1.000
_cell.length_b   1.000
_cell.length_c   1.000
_cell.angle_alpha   90.00
_cell.angle_beta   90.00
_cell.angle_gamma   90.00
#
_symmetry.space_group_name_H-M   'P 1'
#
loop_
_entity.id
_entity.type
_entity.pdbx_description
1 polymer ?
#
loop_
_entity_poly.entity_id
_entity_poly.type
_entity_poly.pdbx_seq_one_letter_code
_entity_poly.pdbx_strand_id
1 'polypeptide(L)'
;KKTGTSNNDDVFMQQFLATLRYGVTPEMLPINMSLLCSKQYMYVRKPSKLNVKEIKDVSALQKLLVTSISSTTWKKLAKFVKDFSKHPKYSNLLQWKPMRKNDTEFVITDVNFNALINKFTDEDILPSHWFWSPSQFDQLVQKIDKQAQLAQQQQQQQQQQQQPQQLQYNQNANASGQISVITKYRANHRLSPIFGDSISELHSKSNAMTYLMSYIQHHSLVHPQDGSKIRMNADLHYMLCDSKEFRKFKNSLPEHVQDIRVDDWIHRRELANLFELHLSPFSAVIFGKTNDETTARFRPGGVPKVTIFADKRQGNKFMTHVQGLEVYNIPFKEFVSHCKKRFACSVTIQSIHEHGEEEEVLIQGNVLQHVPGILMDEFGLNPQFCDVVQKVTKQQKKN
;
A
#
# COMPACT_ATOMS: atom_id res chain seq x y z
N LYS A 1 -15.76 23.68 30.77
CA LYS A 1 -15.98 22.84 29.58
C LYS A 1 -14.78 23.00 28.65
N LYS A 2 -13.77 22.11 28.72
CA LYS A 2 -12.65 22.09 27.76
C LYS A 2 -13.13 21.34 26.52
N THR A 3 -13.41 22.07 25.45
CA THR A 3 -13.63 21.49 24.11
C THR A 3 -12.29 20.90 23.65
N GLY A 4 -12.18 19.57 23.64
CA GLY A 4 -10.99 18.90 23.13
C GLY A 4 -10.87 19.16 21.62
N THR A 5 -9.99 20.08 21.23
CA THR A 5 -9.54 20.22 19.85
C THR A 5 -8.88 18.91 19.43
N SER A 6 -9.18 18.45 18.20
CA SER A 6 -8.48 17.31 17.62
C SER A 6 -6.99 17.66 17.52
N ASN A 7 -6.09 16.73 17.83
CA ASN A 7 -4.63 16.92 17.71
C ASN A 7 -4.23 17.53 16.35
N ASN A 8 -4.97 17.20 15.28
CA ASN A 8 -4.73 17.73 13.94
C ASN A 8 -5.06 19.23 13.81
N ASP A 9 -6.08 19.73 14.51
CA ASP A 9 -6.46 21.15 14.44
C ASP A 9 -5.36 22.03 15.06
N ASP A 10 -4.83 21.59 16.20
CA ASP A 10 -3.75 22.27 16.91
C ASP A 10 -2.45 22.23 16.11
N VAL A 11 -2.10 21.08 15.52
CA VAL A 11 -0.91 20.95 14.65
C VAL A 11 -1.04 21.85 13.42
N PHE A 12 -2.19 21.85 12.74
CA PHE A 12 -2.42 22.71 11.57
C PHE A 12 -2.34 24.19 11.94
N MET A 13 -2.97 24.60 13.05
CA MET A 13 -2.91 25.97 13.54
C MET A 13 -1.47 26.41 13.85
N GLN A 14 -0.69 25.57 14.52
CA GLN A 14 0.72 25.84 14.82
C GLN A 14 1.57 25.98 13.55
N GLN A 15 1.38 25.09 12.56
CA GLN A 15 2.05 25.17 11.27
C GLN A 15 1.68 26.45 10.51
N PHE A 16 0.40 26.83 10.53
CA PHE A 16 -0.07 28.06 9.90
C PHE A 16 0.52 29.32 10.57
N LEU A 17 0.49 29.39 11.89
CA LEU A 17 1.06 30.52 12.64
C LEU A 17 2.59 30.61 12.46
N ALA A 18 3.30 29.48 12.47
CA ALA A 18 4.73 29.44 12.17
C ALA A 18 5.02 29.93 10.75
N THR A 19 4.17 29.56 9.78
CA THR A 19 4.27 30.04 8.40
C THR A 19 4.11 31.56 8.33
N LEU A 20 3.14 32.13 9.04
CA LEU A 20 2.97 33.59 9.10
C LEU A 20 4.15 34.29 9.77
N ARG A 21 4.69 33.71 10.86
CA ARG A 21 5.77 34.34 11.65
C ARG A 21 7.14 34.27 10.97
N TYR A 22 7.46 33.14 10.34
CA TYR A 22 8.80 32.86 9.83
C TYR A 22 8.87 32.78 8.31
N GLY A 23 7.73 32.63 7.63
CA GLY A 23 7.67 32.39 6.18
C GLY A 23 7.10 33.55 5.36
N VAL A 24 6.25 34.39 5.93
CA VAL A 24 5.63 35.51 5.21
C VAL A 24 6.41 36.79 5.47
N THR A 25 6.78 37.49 4.40
CA THR A 25 7.33 38.84 4.46
C THR A 25 6.30 39.85 3.92
N PRO A 26 6.43 41.16 4.24
CA PRO A 26 5.52 42.18 3.70
C PRO A 26 5.47 42.20 2.17
N GLU A 27 6.58 41.89 1.50
CA GLU A 27 6.69 41.88 0.03
C GLU A 27 5.88 40.76 -0.64
N MET A 28 5.52 39.71 0.12
CA MET A 28 4.71 38.61 -0.39
C MET A 28 3.21 38.93 -0.42
N LEU A 29 2.79 40.03 0.20
CA LEU A 29 1.38 40.41 0.28
C LEU A 29 0.98 41.30 -0.91
N PRO A 30 -0.22 41.09 -1.49
CA PRO A 30 -1.26 40.14 -1.09
C PRO A 30 -0.99 38.71 -1.57
N ILE A 31 -1.22 37.70 -0.72
CA ILE A 31 -0.98 36.27 -1.04
C ILE A 31 -2.26 35.44 -0.99
N ASN A 32 -2.40 34.49 -1.94
CA ASN A 32 -3.49 33.52 -1.91
C ASN A 32 -3.33 32.55 -0.73
N MET A 33 -4.38 32.38 0.07
CA MET A 33 -4.37 31.52 1.26
C MET A 33 -4.11 30.05 0.92
N SER A 34 -4.65 29.55 -0.19
CA SER A 34 -4.40 28.18 -0.65
C SER A 34 -2.93 27.97 -1.01
N LEU A 35 -2.30 28.99 -1.62
CA LEU A 35 -0.87 28.98 -1.93
C LEU A 35 -0.03 29.02 -0.65
N LEU A 36 -0.40 29.85 0.33
CA LEU A 36 0.30 29.94 1.61
C LEU A 36 0.24 28.62 2.39
N CYS A 37 -0.88 27.92 2.34
CA CYS A 37 -1.07 26.60 2.96
C CYS A 37 -0.56 25.43 2.10
N SER A 38 0.09 25.72 0.97
CA SER A 38 0.68 24.69 0.11
C SER A 38 2.05 24.25 0.65
N LYS A 39 2.55 23.10 0.17
CA LYS A 39 3.89 22.59 0.52
C LYS A 39 5.02 23.58 0.21
N GLN A 40 4.81 24.50 -0.72
CA GLN A 40 5.83 25.47 -1.14
C GLN A 40 6.12 26.52 -0.07
N TYR A 41 5.15 26.85 0.77
CA TYR A 41 5.28 27.93 1.76
C TYR A 41 5.06 27.46 3.20
N MET A 42 4.31 26.37 3.39
CA MET A 42 3.90 25.94 4.72
C MET A 42 5.06 25.32 5.51
N TYR A 43 5.28 25.84 6.71
CA TYR A 43 6.22 25.27 7.67
C TYR A 43 5.65 23.97 8.24
N VAL A 44 6.47 22.92 8.27
CA VAL A 44 6.06 21.59 8.73
C VAL A 44 6.57 21.36 10.14
N ARG A 45 5.65 21.11 11.08
CA ARG A 45 5.98 20.84 12.48
C ARG A 45 6.81 19.56 12.60
N LYS A 46 7.93 19.66 13.32
CA LYS A 46 8.76 18.52 13.66
C LYS A 46 8.05 17.63 14.68
N PRO A 47 7.95 16.33 14.41
CA PRO A 47 7.45 15.33 15.35
C PRO A 47 8.38 15.20 16.57
N SER A 48 7.81 15.05 17.76
CA SER A 48 8.57 14.98 19.03
C SER A 48 9.41 13.70 19.18
N LYS A 49 9.10 12.64 18.41
CA LYS A 49 9.78 11.33 18.45
C LYS A 49 9.95 10.77 17.04
N LEU A 50 10.79 11.40 16.23
CA LEU A 50 11.02 10.92 14.87
C LEU A 50 12.41 10.37 14.69
N ASN A 51 12.47 9.06 14.61
CA ASN A 51 13.65 8.39 14.12
C ASN A 51 13.60 8.46 12.59
N VAL A 52 14.27 9.46 12.01
CA VAL A 52 14.32 9.68 10.55
C VAL A 52 14.79 8.42 9.80
N LYS A 53 15.57 7.54 10.48
CA LYS A 53 16.02 6.24 9.96
C LYS A 53 14.91 5.20 9.76
N GLU A 54 13.75 5.35 10.41
CA GLU A 54 12.64 4.40 10.32
C GLU A 54 11.65 4.73 9.20
N ILE A 55 11.76 5.91 8.59
CA ILE A 55 10.84 6.37 7.55
C ILE A 55 11.36 5.93 6.19
N LYS A 56 10.81 4.81 5.72
CA LYS A 56 11.24 4.17 4.46
C LYS A 56 10.56 4.73 3.21
N ASP A 57 9.54 5.58 3.37
CA ASP A 57 8.70 6.06 2.26
C ASP A 57 8.27 7.52 2.47
N VAL A 58 8.40 8.33 1.42
CA VAL A 58 7.95 9.73 1.35
C VAL A 58 6.44 9.85 1.50
N SER A 59 5.66 8.89 1.00
CA SER A 59 4.19 8.89 1.16
C SER A 59 3.79 8.79 2.64
N ALA A 60 4.50 7.97 3.42
CA ALA A 60 4.30 7.84 4.85
C ALA A 60 4.72 9.12 5.60
N LEU A 61 5.85 9.74 5.23
CA LEU A 61 6.30 11.02 5.78
C LEU A 61 5.25 12.13 5.55
N GLN A 62 4.74 12.24 4.32
CA GLN A 62 3.77 13.28 3.95
C GLN A 62 2.43 13.09 4.67
N LYS A 63 1.95 11.85 4.83
CA LYS A 63 0.73 11.55 5.59
C LYS A 63 0.86 11.83 7.09
N LEU A 64 2.07 11.64 7.65
CA LEU A 64 2.33 11.78 9.08
C LEU A 64 2.59 13.24 9.50
N LEU A 65 3.17 14.05 8.62
CA LEU A 65 3.74 15.37 8.97
C LEU A 65 3.02 16.56 8.34
N VAL A 66 2.45 16.38 7.15
CA VAL A 66 1.66 17.43 6.51
C VAL A 66 0.22 17.22 6.89
N THR A 67 -0.20 17.86 7.98
CA THR A 67 -1.61 17.91 8.35
C THR A 67 -2.34 18.72 7.29
N SER A 68 -2.93 18.05 6.29
CA SER A 68 -3.76 18.76 5.31
C SER A 68 -5.00 19.33 6.00
N ILE A 69 -5.50 20.48 5.53
CA ILE A 69 -6.76 21.06 6.00
C ILE A 69 -7.92 20.04 5.99
N SER A 70 -7.91 19.06 5.08
CA SER A 70 -8.91 17.99 5.01
C SER A 70 -8.90 17.03 6.22
N SER A 71 -7.77 16.96 6.93
CA SER A 71 -7.59 16.12 8.13
C SER A 71 -8.01 16.81 9.44
N THR A 72 -8.29 18.13 9.39
CA THR A 72 -8.81 18.93 10.52
C THR A 72 -10.33 18.80 10.66
N THR A 73 -10.91 19.40 11.70
CA THR A 73 -12.37 19.56 11.87
C THR A 73 -12.95 20.64 10.94
N TRP A 74 -12.12 21.52 10.41
CA TRP A 74 -12.56 22.53 9.44
C TRP A 74 -12.88 21.91 8.09
N LYS A 75 -12.15 20.88 7.66
CA LYS A 75 -12.26 20.16 6.36
C LYS A 75 -12.03 21.02 5.11
N LYS A 76 -12.34 22.30 5.16
CA LYS A 76 -12.26 23.30 4.10
C LYS A 76 -11.59 24.56 4.63
N LEU A 77 -10.73 25.14 3.81
CA LEU A 77 -9.98 26.36 4.15
C LEU A 77 -10.91 27.53 4.47
N ALA A 78 -12.03 27.67 3.75
CA ALA A 78 -13.04 28.70 4.01
C ALA A 78 -13.61 28.68 5.42
N LYS A 79 -13.78 27.49 6.02
CA LYS A 79 -14.27 27.37 7.39
C LYS A 79 -13.18 27.77 8.40
N PHE A 80 -11.95 27.33 8.15
CA PHE A 80 -10.78 27.72 8.95
C PHE A 80 -10.57 29.23 8.98
N VAL A 81 -10.58 29.92 7.83
CA VAL A 81 -10.36 31.37 7.77
C VAL A 81 -11.43 32.13 8.55
N LYS A 82 -12.70 31.73 8.44
CA LYS A 82 -13.81 32.33 9.20
C LYS A 82 -13.66 32.11 10.70
N ASP A 83 -13.26 30.90 11.12
CA ASP A 83 -13.06 30.59 12.54
C ASP A 83 -11.83 31.30 13.11
N PHE A 84 -10.73 31.36 12.35
CA PHE A 84 -9.50 32.08 12.70
C PHE A 84 -9.78 33.58 12.95
N SER A 85 -10.57 34.20 12.07
CA SER A 85 -10.93 35.62 12.17
C SER A 85 -11.84 35.94 13.34
N LYS A 86 -12.62 34.94 13.81
CA LYS A 86 -13.49 35.07 14.98
C LYS A 86 -12.77 34.73 16.28
N HIS A 87 -11.59 34.12 16.21
CA HIS A 87 -10.88 33.66 17.38
C HIS A 87 -10.38 34.86 18.21
N PRO A 88 -10.70 34.98 19.51
CA PRO A 88 -10.36 36.17 20.31
C PRO A 88 -8.87 36.52 20.31
N LYS A 89 -8.02 35.50 20.18
CA LYS A 89 -6.56 35.63 20.16
C LYS A 89 -5.99 36.04 18.80
N TYR A 90 -6.64 35.66 17.70
CA TYR A 90 -6.07 35.75 16.35
C TYR A 90 -6.83 36.70 15.42
N SER A 91 -7.99 37.21 15.84
CA SER A 91 -8.88 38.04 15.03
C SER A 91 -8.21 39.27 14.42
N ASN A 92 -7.21 39.84 15.10
CA ASN A 92 -6.49 41.04 14.68
C ASN A 92 -5.15 40.73 13.98
N LEU A 93 -4.85 39.47 13.68
CA LEU A 93 -3.58 39.07 13.05
C LEU A 93 -3.59 39.23 11.52
N LEU A 94 -4.73 39.04 10.88
CA LEU A 94 -4.84 38.94 9.43
C LEU A 94 -5.99 39.77 8.90
N GLN A 95 -5.74 40.50 7.82
CA GLN A 95 -6.79 41.02 6.96
C GLN A 95 -6.88 40.14 5.71
N TRP A 96 -8.09 39.79 5.31
CA TRP A 96 -8.33 38.97 4.13
C TRP A 96 -9.58 39.43 3.39
N LYS A 97 -9.61 39.14 2.08
CA LYS A 97 -10.77 39.34 1.23
C LYS A 97 -11.00 38.12 0.33
N PRO A 98 -12.26 37.79 -0.01
CA PRO A 98 -12.54 36.78 -1.02
C PRO A 98 -12.04 37.28 -2.39
N MET A 99 -11.50 36.38 -3.21
CA MET A 99 -10.95 36.76 -4.51
C MET A 99 -12.04 37.23 -5.49
N ARG A 100 -13.27 36.68 -5.37
CA ARG A 100 -14.48 37.12 -6.08
C ARG A 100 -15.70 37.03 -5.16
N LYS A 101 -16.81 37.70 -5.50
CA LYS A 101 -18.00 37.85 -4.63
C LYS A 101 -18.67 36.53 -4.16
N ASN A 102 -18.34 35.37 -4.75
CA ASN A 102 -18.83 34.05 -4.34
C ASN A 102 -17.71 32.98 -4.29
N ASP A 103 -16.46 33.40 -4.19
CA ASP A 103 -15.32 32.49 -4.27
C ASP A 103 -15.04 31.78 -2.94
N THR A 104 -14.57 30.55 -3.03
CA THR A 104 -14.01 29.80 -1.88
C THR A 104 -12.53 30.08 -1.67
N GLU A 105 -11.90 30.83 -2.58
CA GLU A 105 -10.53 31.29 -2.45
C GLU A 105 -10.42 32.66 -1.76
N PHE A 106 -9.47 32.75 -0.83
CA PHE A 106 -9.21 33.94 -0.02
C PHE A 106 -7.81 34.45 -0.30
N VAL A 107 -7.68 35.77 -0.28
CA VAL A 107 -6.39 36.46 -0.39
C VAL A 107 -6.14 37.18 0.93
N ILE A 108 -4.98 36.92 1.53
CA ILE A 108 -4.49 37.69 2.67
C ILE A 108 -3.95 39.00 2.13
N THR A 109 -4.50 40.11 2.61
CA THR A 109 -4.12 41.46 2.18
C THR A 109 -3.13 42.10 3.12
N ASP A 110 -3.20 41.76 4.40
CA ASP A 110 -2.30 42.31 5.42
C ASP A 110 -2.10 41.32 6.57
N VAL A 111 -0.93 41.40 7.20
CA VAL A 111 -0.54 40.59 8.37
C VAL A 111 0.03 41.53 9.43
N ASN A 112 -0.49 41.46 10.66
CA ASN A 112 0.02 42.25 11.77
C ASN A 112 1.31 41.63 12.33
N PHE A 113 2.44 41.89 11.67
CA PHE A 113 3.76 41.37 12.07
C PHE A 113 4.17 41.82 13.47
N ASN A 114 3.81 43.05 13.87
CA ASN A 114 4.08 43.55 15.23
C ASN A 114 3.35 42.73 16.29
N ALA A 115 2.11 42.32 16.03
CA ALA A 115 1.39 41.43 16.92
C ALA A 115 2.03 40.03 16.94
N LEU A 116 2.41 39.47 15.79
CA LEU A 116 3.08 38.16 15.71
C LEU A 116 4.39 38.09 16.52
N ILE A 117 5.16 39.19 16.56
CA ILE A 117 6.43 39.25 17.28
C ILE A 117 6.21 39.52 18.77
N ASN A 118 5.35 40.49 19.11
CA ASN A 118 5.28 41.04 20.47
C ASN A 118 4.16 40.46 21.34
N LYS A 119 3.08 39.90 20.74
CA LYS A 119 1.92 39.39 21.49
C LYS A 119 1.89 37.87 21.62
N PHE A 120 2.69 37.15 20.83
CA PHE A 120 2.73 35.69 20.85
C PHE A 120 4.03 35.22 21.51
N THR A 121 3.89 34.51 22.62
CA THR A 121 4.98 33.87 23.33
C THR A 121 5.34 32.52 22.69
N ASP A 122 6.42 31.90 23.15
CA ASP A 122 6.85 30.57 22.69
C ASP A 122 5.86 29.45 23.09
N GLU A 123 4.95 29.72 24.02
CA GLU A 123 3.82 28.84 24.34
C GLU A 123 2.71 28.93 23.28
N ASP A 124 2.61 30.07 22.60
CA ASP A 124 1.55 30.35 21.64
C ASP A 124 1.93 29.95 20.22
N ILE A 125 3.18 30.23 19.83
CA ILE A 125 3.78 29.82 18.56
C ILE A 125 5.12 29.19 18.89
N LEU A 126 5.26 27.90 18.62
CA LEU A 126 6.49 27.20 18.92
C LEU A 126 7.71 27.86 18.22
N PRO A 127 8.92 27.76 18.81
CA PRO A 127 10.13 28.31 18.22
C PRO A 127 10.46 27.70 16.85
N SER A 128 11.16 28.45 15.99
CA SER A 128 11.48 28.03 14.61
C SER A 128 12.18 26.66 14.51
N HIS A 129 13.00 26.29 15.50
CA HIS A 129 13.69 25.00 15.51
C HIS A 129 12.76 23.78 15.65
N TRP A 130 11.49 23.98 16.05
CA TRP A 130 10.44 22.96 16.06
C TRP A 130 9.79 22.75 14.70
N PHE A 131 10.19 23.49 13.67
CA PHE A 131 9.62 23.38 12.32
C PHE A 131 10.74 23.15 11.30
N TRP A 132 10.38 22.48 10.21
CA TRP A 132 11.14 22.57 8.97
C TRP A 132 10.57 23.69 8.12
N SER A 133 11.44 24.58 7.64
CA SER A 133 11.10 25.45 6.52
C SER A 133 10.83 24.62 5.26
N PRO A 134 10.13 25.18 4.25
CA PRO A 134 9.85 24.46 3.01
C PRO A 134 11.10 23.86 2.36
N SER A 135 12.19 24.64 2.29
CA SER A 135 13.46 24.19 1.74
C SER A 135 14.09 23.02 2.53
N GLN A 136 14.04 23.07 3.86
CA GLN A 136 14.56 21.99 4.71
C GLN A 136 13.72 20.72 4.59
N PHE A 137 12.41 20.87 4.44
CA PHE A 137 11.49 19.75 4.23
C PHE A 137 11.72 19.11 2.87
N ASP A 138 11.89 19.90 1.81
CA ASP A 138 12.20 19.41 0.47
C ASP A 138 13.53 18.67 0.43
N GLN A 139 14.58 19.19 1.10
CA GLN A 139 15.86 18.48 1.22
C GLN A 139 15.72 17.14 1.96
N LEU A 140 14.85 17.06 2.97
CA LEU A 140 14.58 15.81 3.67
C LEU A 140 13.87 14.80 2.76
N VAL A 141 12.84 15.25 2.03
CA VAL A 141 12.11 14.43 1.05
C VAL A 141 13.07 13.90 -0.02
N GLN A 142 13.91 14.76 -0.60
CA GLN A 142 14.91 14.37 -1.59
C GLN A 142 15.94 13.37 -1.04
N LYS A 143 16.36 13.51 0.22
CA LYS A 143 17.27 12.55 0.87
C LYS A 143 16.62 11.17 1.01
N ILE A 144 15.35 11.12 1.38
CA ILE A 144 14.58 9.87 1.51
C ILE A 144 14.36 9.23 0.13
N ASP A 145 13.95 10.02 -0.87
CA ASP A 145 13.79 9.53 -2.25
C ASP A 145 15.10 9.00 -2.83
N LYS A 146 16.21 9.71 -2.62
CA LYS A 146 17.54 9.26 -3.06
C LYS A 146 17.95 7.96 -2.36
N GLN A 147 17.65 7.80 -1.06
CA GLN A 147 17.88 6.54 -0.34
C GLN A 147 17.02 5.40 -0.89
N ALA A 148 15.75 5.66 -1.19
CA ALA A 148 14.85 4.68 -1.79
C ALA A 148 15.31 4.27 -3.20
N GLN A 149 15.74 5.22 -4.03
CA GLN A 149 16.27 4.96 -5.38
C GLN A 149 17.59 4.21 -5.35
N LEU A 150 18.52 4.58 -4.45
CA LEU A 150 19.76 3.85 -4.26
C LEU A 150 19.52 2.41 -3.78
N ALA A 151 18.54 2.19 -2.90
CA ALA A 151 18.14 0.84 -2.48
C ALA A 151 17.54 0.03 -3.64
N GLN A 152 16.74 0.64 -4.51
CA GLN A 152 16.18 -0.01 -5.71
C GLN A 152 17.25 -0.31 -6.77
N GLN A 153 18.20 0.60 -7.00
CA GLN A 153 19.33 0.36 -7.91
C GLN A 153 20.28 -0.73 -7.39
N GLN A 154 20.54 -0.78 -6.08
CA GLN A 154 21.31 -1.86 -5.46
C GLN A 154 20.59 -3.21 -5.60
N GLN A 155 19.26 -3.25 -5.48
CA GLN A 155 18.47 -4.47 -5.72
C GLN A 155 18.46 -4.91 -7.18
N GLN A 156 18.46 -3.98 -8.14
CA GLN A 156 18.52 -4.32 -9.58
C GLN A 156 19.93 -4.77 -10.02
N GLN A 157 21.00 -4.17 -9.48
CA GLN A 157 22.36 -4.62 -9.76
C GLN A 157 22.68 -5.98 -9.12
N GLN A 158 22.08 -6.30 -7.96
CA GLN A 158 22.18 -7.64 -7.33
C GLN A 158 21.39 -8.73 -8.07
N GLN A 159 20.41 -8.41 -8.93
CA GLN A 159 19.68 -9.41 -9.73
C GLN A 159 20.38 -9.78 -11.04
N GLN A 160 21.36 -9.00 -11.52
CA GLN A 160 22.10 -9.30 -12.75
C GLN A 160 23.46 -9.98 -12.52
N GLN A 161 23.94 -10.07 -11.28
CA GLN A 161 25.17 -10.79 -10.96
C GLN A 161 24.97 -11.69 -9.73
N GLN A 162 24.86 -13.00 -9.99
CA GLN A 162 25.21 -14.15 -9.15
C GLN A 162 24.08 -15.13 -8.73
N GLN A 163 24.24 -16.37 -9.22
CA GLN A 163 23.97 -17.62 -8.48
C GLN A 163 24.64 -17.60 -7.09
N PRO A 164 24.19 -18.41 -6.12
CA PRO A 164 24.13 -17.99 -4.73
C PRO A 164 25.47 -18.11 -3.97
N GLN A 165 25.90 -17.01 -3.37
CA GLN A 165 26.72 -17.01 -2.14
C GLN A 165 26.04 -16.15 -1.06
N GLN A 166 26.07 -16.69 0.15
CA GLN A 166 25.26 -16.31 1.30
C GLN A 166 25.88 -15.19 2.17
N LEU A 167 24.99 -14.54 2.94
CA LEU A 167 25.12 -13.92 4.28
C LEU A 167 25.54 -12.44 4.38
N GLN A 168 24.64 -11.58 4.86
CA GLN A 168 24.44 -11.28 6.29
C GLN A 168 23.34 -10.23 6.50
N TYR A 169 22.38 -10.49 7.40
CA TYR A 169 22.01 -9.53 8.46
C TYR A 169 21.24 -10.24 9.59
N ASN A 170 21.67 -9.91 10.81
CA ASN A 170 21.15 -10.20 12.15
C ASN A 170 20.97 -11.66 12.59
N GLN A 171 22.04 -12.13 13.25
CA GLN A 171 21.99 -13.12 14.32
C GLN A 171 21.13 -12.58 15.48
N ASN A 172 19.87 -13.03 15.55
CA ASN A 172 19.15 -13.38 16.78
C ASN A 172 17.71 -13.82 16.45
N ALA A 173 17.54 -14.65 15.42
CA ALA A 173 16.31 -15.41 15.21
C ALA A 173 16.69 -16.88 15.25
N ASN A 174 16.22 -17.57 16.27
CA ASN A 174 16.44 -18.99 16.44
C ASN A 174 15.71 -19.74 15.32
N ALA A 175 16.47 -20.49 14.52
CA ALA A 175 16.16 -21.82 13.97
C ALA A 175 14.84 -22.13 13.23
N SER A 176 13.98 -21.19 12.82
CA SER A 176 12.81 -21.51 11.98
C SER A 176 13.06 -21.20 10.50
N GLY A 177 12.76 -22.17 9.63
CA GLY A 177 13.17 -22.20 8.23
C GLY A 177 12.58 -21.07 7.38
N GLN A 178 13.37 -20.55 6.45
CA GLN A 178 12.91 -19.60 5.44
C GLN A 178 11.80 -20.25 4.59
N ILE A 179 10.64 -19.61 4.50
CA ILE A 179 9.52 -20.03 3.65
C ILE A 179 9.62 -19.27 2.33
N SER A 180 9.69 -19.99 1.21
CA SER A 180 9.60 -19.41 -0.12
C SER A 180 8.39 -19.95 -0.87
N VAL A 181 7.79 -19.11 -1.70
CA VAL A 181 6.60 -19.45 -2.48
C VAL A 181 6.88 -19.19 -3.94
N ILE A 182 6.61 -20.19 -4.77
CA ILE A 182 6.81 -20.12 -6.21
C ILE A 182 5.48 -20.30 -6.90
N THR A 183 5.16 -19.41 -7.85
CA THR A 183 3.99 -19.52 -8.71
C THR A 183 4.44 -19.75 -10.14
N LYS A 184 3.98 -20.87 -10.72
CA LYS A 184 4.07 -21.18 -12.14
C LYS A 184 2.67 -21.20 -12.74
N TYR A 185 2.60 -21.28 -14.07
CA TYR A 185 1.37 -21.16 -14.82
C TYR A 185 1.27 -22.31 -15.81
N ARG A 186 0.07 -22.88 -15.91
CA ARG A 186 -0.29 -23.83 -16.96
C ARG A 186 -1.21 -23.15 -17.96
N ALA A 187 -0.92 -23.31 -19.24
CA ALA A 187 -1.75 -22.74 -20.28
C ALA A 187 -3.04 -23.56 -20.49
N ASN A 188 -4.14 -22.86 -20.79
CA ASN A 188 -5.39 -23.49 -21.19
C ASN A 188 -5.20 -24.19 -22.55
N HIS A 189 -5.83 -25.34 -22.76
CA HIS A 189 -5.78 -26.11 -24.02
C HIS A 189 -6.11 -25.26 -25.26
N ARG A 190 -6.89 -24.18 -25.13
CA ARG A 190 -7.13 -23.23 -26.25
C ARG A 190 -5.84 -22.60 -26.77
N LEU A 191 -4.83 -22.42 -25.93
CA LEU A 191 -3.52 -21.89 -26.28
C LEU A 191 -2.57 -22.96 -26.87
N SER A 192 -3.07 -24.17 -27.19
CA SER A 192 -2.27 -25.21 -27.84
C SER A 192 -1.53 -24.74 -29.09
N PRO A 193 -2.09 -23.88 -29.96
CA PRO A 193 -1.34 -23.32 -31.10
C PRO A 193 -0.11 -22.47 -30.69
N ILE A 194 -0.10 -21.90 -29.48
CA ILE A 194 1.00 -21.08 -28.97
C ILE A 194 2.06 -21.94 -28.25
N PHE A 195 1.63 -22.94 -27.49
CA PHE A 195 2.52 -23.74 -26.64
C PHE A 195 2.95 -25.08 -27.26
N GLY A 196 2.22 -25.59 -28.25
CA GLY A 196 2.44 -26.90 -28.84
C GLY A 196 2.42 -28.01 -27.80
N ASP A 197 3.44 -28.87 -27.83
CA ASP A 197 3.60 -30.01 -26.91
C ASP A 197 3.83 -29.57 -25.45
N SER A 198 4.34 -28.36 -25.24
CA SER A 198 4.60 -27.83 -23.90
C SER A 198 3.34 -27.34 -23.18
N ILE A 199 2.14 -27.45 -23.77
CA ILE A 199 0.88 -26.93 -23.17
C ILE A 199 0.59 -27.46 -21.76
N SER A 200 1.02 -28.68 -21.47
CA SER A 200 0.78 -29.35 -20.18
C SER A 200 1.80 -28.98 -19.09
N GLU A 201 2.90 -28.34 -19.47
CA GLU A 201 4.00 -27.98 -18.59
C GLU A 201 3.67 -26.75 -17.72
N LEU A 202 4.51 -26.52 -16.71
CA LEU A 202 4.43 -25.36 -15.84
C LEU A 202 5.47 -24.32 -16.24
N HIS A 203 4.99 -23.15 -16.64
CA HIS A 203 5.83 -22.06 -17.14
C HIS A 203 5.88 -20.91 -16.13
N SER A 204 7.02 -20.20 -16.09
CA SER A 204 7.03 -18.84 -15.53
C SER A 204 6.29 -17.90 -16.47
N LYS A 205 5.82 -16.74 -15.97
CA LYS A 205 5.21 -15.71 -16.84
C LYS A 205 6.12 -15.30 -17.99
N SER A 206 7.41 -15.13 -17.69
CA SER A 206 8.41 -14.77 -18.71
C SER A 206 8.51 -15.85 -19.79
N ASN A 207 8.56 -17.13 -19.39
CA ASN A 207 8.64 -18.23 -20.36
C ASN A 207 7.35 -18.29 -21.22
N ALA A 208 6.18 -18.22 -20.59
CA ALA A 208 4.90 -18.19 -21.30
C ALA A 208 4.80 -17.01 -22.30
N MET A 209 5.33 -15.84 -21.93
CA MET A 209 5.39 -14.67 -22.81
C MET A 209 6.32 -14.91 -24.01
N THR A 210 7.43 -15.61 -23.82
CA THR A 210 8.32 -16.00 -24.92
C THR A 210 7.58 -16.85 -25.97
N TYR A 211 6.77 -17.83 -25.56
CA TYR A 211 5.95 -18.62 -26.49
C TYR A 211 4.98 -17.75 -27.28
N LEU A 212 4.26 -16.85 -26.60
CA LEU A 212 3.35 -15.90 -27.26
C LEU A 212 4.09 -15.03 -28.30
N MET A 213 5.25 -14.49 -27.93
CA MET A 213 6.04 -13.63 -28.83
C MET A 213 6.60 -14.40 -30.03
N SER A 214 7.06 -15.64 -29.84
CA SER A 214 7.49 -16.52 -30.92
C SER A 214 6.34 -16.81 -31.90
N TYR A 215 5.13 -17.08 -31.38
CA TYR A 215 3.94 -17.25 -32.20
C TYR A 215 3.63 -15.99 -33.03
N ILE A 216 3.62 -14.82 -32.40
CA ILE A 216 3.39 -13.53 -33.09
C ILE A 216 4.41 -13.26 -34.19
N GLN A 217 5.69 -13.58 -33.94
CA GLN A 217 6.76 -13.42 -34.93
C GLN A 217 6.58 -14.39 -36.09
N HIS A 218 6.29 -15.66 -35.81
CA HIS A 218 6.07 -16.68 -36.83
C HIS A 218 4.91 -16.32 -37.77
N HIS A 219 3.82 -15.79 -37.23
CA HIS A 219 2.66 -15.34 -38.00
C HIS A 219 2.78 -13.90 -38.54
N SER A 220 3.94 -13.24 -38.38
CA SER A 220 4.19 -11.87 -38.86
C SER A 220 3.13 -10.85 -38.45
N LEU A 221 2.66 -10.92 -37.21
CA LEU A 221 1.53 -10.12 -36.71
C LEU A 221 1.95 -8.75 -36.15
N VAL A 222 3.25 -8.44 -36.11
CA VAL A 222 3.75 -7.16 -35.59
C VAL A 222 3.52 -6.05 -36.61
N HIS A 223 3.09 -4.87 -36.16
CA HIS A 223 2.89 -3.73 -37.06
C HIS A 223 4.24 -3.28 -37.68
N PRO A 224 4.34 -3.09 -39.02
CA PRO A 224 5.60 -2.77 -39.69
C PRO A 224 6.27 -1.47 -39.23
N GLN A 225 5.47 -0.45 -38.90
CA GLN A 225 5.96 0.89 -38.49
C GLN A 225 5.92 1.11 -36.97
N ASP A 226 5.14 0.32 -36.23
CA ASP A 226 4.90 0.53 -34.80
C ASP A 226 5.03 -0.80 -34.06
N GLY A 227 6.26 -1.14 -33.68
CA GLY A 227 6.54 -2.42 -33.02
C GLY A 227 5.74 -2.66 -31.73
N SER A 228 5.06 -1.65 -31.15
CA SER A 228 4.22 -1.78 -29.96
C SER A 228 2.83 -2.36 -30.23
N LYS A 229 2.40 -2.43 -31.49
CA LYS A 229 1.08 -2.94 -31.90
C LYS A 229 1.18 -4.29 -32.59
N ILE A 230 0.18 -5.12 -32.32
CA ILE A 230 0.05 -6.47 -32.85
C ILE A 230 -1.32 -6.58 -33.51
N ARG A 231 -1.37 -7.16 -34.71
CA ARG A 231 -2.59 -7.44 -35.45
C ARG A 231 -3.27 -8.67 -34.85
N MET A 232 -4.55 -8.53 -34.54
CA MET A 232 -5.38 -9.61 -34.02
C MET A 232 -5.83 -10.52 -35.17
N ASN A 233 -5.13 -11.63 -35.42
CA ASN A 233 -5.58 -12.61 -36.42
C ASN A 233 -6.78 -13.44 -35.89
N ALA A 234 -7.41 -14.20 -36.79
CA ALA A 234 -8.54 -15.04 -36.44
C ALA A 234 -8.23 -16.04 -35.30
N ASP A 235 -7.04 -16.64 -35.33
CA ASP A 235 -6.63 -17.63 -34.32
C ASP A 235 -6.41 -16.99 -32.94
N LEU A 236 -5.69 -15.87 -32.83
CA LEU A 236 -5.52 -15.14 -31.57
C LEU A 236 -6.85 -14.63 -31.03
N HIS A 237 -7.72 -14.12 -31.90
CA HIS A 237 -9.05 -13.67 -31.51
C HIS A 237 -9.86 -14.82 -30.94
N TYR A 238 -9.88 -15.96 -31.62
CA TYR A 238 -10.55 -17.16 -31.14
C TYR A 238 -9.98 -17.61 -29.79
N MET A 239 -8.66 -17.78 -29.68
CA MET A 239 -7.98 -18.22 -28.46
C MET A 239 -8.26 -17.30 -27.27
N LEU A 240 -8.16 -15.99 -27.46
CA LEU A 240 -8.12 -15.01 -26.37
C LEU A 240 -9.45 -14.32 -26.07
N CYS A 241 -10.28 -14.04 -27.09
CA CYS A 241 -11.46 -13.19 -26.99
C CYS A 241 -12.77 -14.01 -27.02
N ASP A 242 -12.81 -15.12 -27.77
CA ASP A 242 -13.99 -16.00 -27.78
C ASP A 242 -13.95 -17.06 -26.66
N SER A 243 -13.64 -16.65 -25.44
CA SER A 243 -13.53 -17.55 -24.28
C SER A 243 -14.49 -17.18 -23.16
N LYS A 244 -14.78 -18.15 -22.28
CA LYS A 244 -15.61 -17.89 -21.09
C LYS A 244 -14.88 -16.97 -20.11
N GLU A 245 -13.57 -17.12 -20.00
CA GLU A 245 -12.68 -16.30 -19.18
C GLU A 245 -12.72 -14.85 -19.65
N PHE A 246 -12.59 -14.60 -20.95
CA PHE A 246 -12.71 -13.25 -21.52
C PHE A 246 -14.07 -12.64 -21.19
N ARG A 247 -15.18 -13.37 -21.41
CA ARG A 247 -16.53 -12.87 -21.12
C ARG A 247 -16.72 -12.51 -19.64
N LYS A 248 -16.11 -13.28 -18.73
CA LYS A 248 -16.16 -13.02 -17.29
C LYS A 248 -15.44 -11.71 -16.91
N PHE A 249 -14.32 -11.41 -17.56
CA PHE A 249 -13.50 -10.23 -17.26
C PHE A 249 -13.70 -9.06 -18.21
N LYS A 250 -14.53 -9.20 -19.26
CA LYS A 250 -14.75 -8.19 -20.32
C LYS A 250 -15.00 -6.80 -19.73
N ASN A 251 -15.92 -6.69 -18.77
CA ASN A 251 -16.31 -5.40 -18.18
C ASN A 251 -15.21 -4.76 -17.31
N SER A 252 -14.16 -5.50 -16.94
CA SER A 252 -13.00 -4.99 -16.19
C SER A 252 -11.86 -4.54 -17.10
N LEU A 253 -11.94 -4.81 -18.41
CA LEU A 253 -10.92 -4.43 -19.39
C LEU A 253 -11.16 -3.01 -19.91
N PRO A 254 -10.13 -2.31 -20.45
CA PRO A 254 -10.32 -1.03 -21.12
C PRO A 254 -11.31 -1.14 -22.29
N GLU A 255 -12.15 -0.11 -22.50
CA GLU A 255 -13.22 -0.09 -23.50
C GLU A 255 -12.76 -0.52 -24.92
N HIS A 256 -11.60 -0.03 -25.35
CA HIS A 256 -11.01 -0.37 -26.66
C HIS A 256 -10.60 -1.85 -26.81
N VAL A 257 -10.45 -2.60 -25.72
CA VAL A 257 -10.15 -4.05 -25.73
C VAL A 257 -11.43 -4.88 -25.67
N GLN A 258 -12.50 -4.33 -25.10
CA GLN A 258 -13.77 -5.04 -24.91
C GLN A 258 -14.41 -5.48 -26.23
N ASP A 259 -14.28 -4.66 -27.26
CA ASP A 259 -14.92 -4.86 -28.57
C ASP A 259 -13.92 -5.13 -29.69
N ILE A 260 -12.74 -5.64 -29.34
CA ILE A 260 -11.71 -6.00 -30.31
C ILE A 260 -12.19 -7.08 -31.29
N ARG A 261 -11.95 -6.86 -32.58
CA ARG A 261 -12.33 -7.74 -33.68
C ARG A 261 -11.10 -8.37 -34.34
N VAL A 262 -11.36 -9.33 -35.22
CA VAL A 262 -10.34 -9.82 -36.15
C VAL A 262 -9.86 -8.65 -37.01
N ASP A 263 -8.55 -8.62 -37.26
CA ASP A 263 -7.79 -7.59 -37.97
C ASP A 263 -7.58 -6.25 -37.24
N ASP A 264 -8.11 -6.09 -36.03
CA ASP A 264 -7.83 -4.91 -35.20
C ASP A 264 -6.40 -4.92 -34.66
N TRP A 265 -5.90 -3.73 -34.32
CA TRP A 265 -4.59 -3.54 -33.70
C TRP A 265 -4.71 -3.41 -32.18
N ILE A 266 -3.95 -4.24 -31.46
CA ILE A 266 -3.86 -4.19 -30.00
C ILE A 266 -2.44 -3.86 -29.55
N HIS A 267 -2.32 -3.10 -28.47
CA HIS A 267 -1.02 -2.86 -27.85
C HIS A 267 -0.49 -4.13 -27.18
N ARG A 268 0.84 -4.37 -27.29
CA ARG A 268 1.53 -5.52 -26.66
C ARG A 268 1.17 -5.73 -25.19
N ARG A 269 1.04 -4.64 -24.43
CA ARG A 269 0.68 -4.69 -23.00
C ARG A 269 -0.73 -5.26 -22.80
N GLU A 270 -1.70 -4.81 -23.59
CA GLU A 270 -3.07 -5.28 -23.47
C GLU A 270 -3.21 -6.72 -23.97
N LEU A 271 -2.49 -7.10 -25.04
CA LEU A 271 -2.42 -8.49 -25.47
C LEU A 271 -1.82 -9.40 -24.39
N ALA A 272 -0.77 -8.95 -23.70
CA ALA A 272 -0.18 -9.67 -22.58
C ALA A 272 -1.20 -9.85 -21.45
N ASN A 273 -1.94 -8.80 -21.10
CA ASN A 273 -3.00 -8.87 -20.08
C ASN A 273 -4.09 -9.89 -20.48
N LEU A 274 -4.54 -9.86 -21.74
CA LEU A 274 -5.51 -10.82 -22.26
C LEU A 274 -4.98 -12.24 -22.18
N PHE A 275 -3.75 -12.47 -22.63
CA PHE A 275 -3.10 -13.77 -22.61
C PHE A 275 -2.98 -14.34 -21.18
N GLU A 276 -2.63 -13.51 -20.20
CA GLU A 276 -2.53 -13.94 -18.80
C GLU A 276 -3.87 -14.45 -18.23
N LEU A 277 -5.03 -14.01 -18.74
CA LEU A 277 -6.34 -14.53 -18.30
C LEU A 277 -6.53 -16.02 -18.62
N HIS A 278 -5.79 -16.55 -19.59
CA HIS A 278 -5.86 -17.95 -20.03
C HIS A 278 -4.78 -18.83 -19.40
N LEU A 279 -4.00 -18.27 -18.48
CA LEU A 279 -2.99 -18.97 -17.71
C LEU A 279 -3.54 -19.33 -16.32
N SER A 280 -3.60 -20.62 -16.03
CA SER A 280 -4.02 -21.13 -14.72
C SER A 280 -2.84 -21.11 -13.76
N PRO A 281 -2.93 -20.43 -12.60
CA PRO A 281 -1.84 -20.41 -11.63
C PRO A 281 -1.71 -21.75 -10.90
N PHE A 282 -0.47 -22.10 -10.61
CA PHE A 282 -0.07 -23.24 -9.78
C PHE A 282 0.99 -22.77 -8.79
N SER A 283 0.79 -23.04 -7.51
CA SER A 283 1.64 -22.53 -6.45
C SER A 283 2.28 -23.67 -5.66
N ALA A 284 3.54 -23.48 -5.28
CA ALA A 284 4.26 -24.39 -4.39
C ALA A 284 4.85 -23.59 -3.22
N VAL A 285 4.76 -24.15 -2.03
CA VAL A 285 5.43 -23.63 -0.82
C VAL A 285 6.65 -24.50 -0.58
N ILE A 286 7.81 -23.86 -0.45
CA ILE A 286 9.11 -24.51 -0.24
C ILE A 286 9.61 -24.09 1.14
N PHE A 287 10.12 -25.06 1.88
CA PHE A 287 10.63 -24.90 3.23
C PHE A 287 12.15 -25.06 3.25
N GLY A 288 12.86 -24.14 3.90
CA GLY A 288 14.31 -24.22 4.11
C GLY A 288 15.13 -23.33 3.19
N LYS A 289 16.46 -23.45 3.29
CA LYS A 289 17.42 -22.54 2.62
C LYS A 289 17.64 -22.84 1.12
N THR A 290 17.27 -24.02 0.67
CA THR A 290 17.41 -24.43 -0.72
C THR A 290 16.11 -24.14 -1.45
N ASN A 291 16.08 -23.10 -2.28
CA ASN A 291 15.01 -22.83 -3.25
C ASN A 291 15.07 -23.86 -4.39
N ASP A 292 15.05 -25.15 -4.06
CA ASP A 292 15.14 -26.21 -5.05
C ASP A 292 13.76 -26.46 -5.66
N GLU A 293 13.52 -25.80 -6.80
CA GLU A 293 12.31 -25.96 -7.60
C GLU A 293 12.03 -27.41 -7.99
N THR A 294 13.04 -28.29 -8.02
CA THR A 294 12.88 -29.68 -8.45
C THR A 294 12.10 -30.53 -7.44
N THR A 295 12.09 -30.11 -6.17
CA THR A 295 11.36 -30.78 -5.09
C THR A 295 9.99 -30.15 -4.79
N ALA A 296 9.66 -29.06 -5.51
CA ALA A 296 8.47 -28.26 -5.25
C ALA A 296 7.20 -28.99 -5.70
N ARG A 297 6.27 -29.21 -4.77
CA ARG A 297 4.94 -29.78 -5.06
C ARG A 297 3.96 -28.67 -5.42
N PHE A 298 3.76 -28.45 -6.72
CA PHE A 298 2.81 -27.47 -7.24
C PHE A 298 1.36 -27.94 -7.06
N ARG A 299 0.53 -27.09 -6.45
CA ARG A 299 -0.92 -27.27 -6.33
C ARG A 299 -1.65 -26.29 -7.24
N PRO A 300 -2.79 -26.69 -7.85
CA PRO A 300 -3.58 -25.80 -8.67
C PRO A 300 -4.11 -24.63 -7.83
N GLY A 301 -4.12 -23.43 -8.43
CA GLY A 301 -4.62 -22.22 -7.81
C GLY A 301 -3.54 -21.24 -7.35
N GLY A 302 -4.01 -20.10 -6.86
CA GLY A 302 -3.17 -19.10 -6.22
C GLY A 302 -2.57 -19.61 -4.91
N VAL A 303 -1.60 -18.87 -4.39
CA VAL A 303 -0.96 -19.17 -3.12
C VAL A 303 -2.02 -19.16 -2.01
N PRO A 304 -2.25 -20.26 -1.27
CA PRO A 304 -3.23 -20.27 -0.19
C PRO A 304 -2.78 -19.32 0.92
N LYS A 305 -3.66 -18.46 1.43
CA LYS A 305 -3.30 -17.47 2.45
C LYS A 305 -3.67 -17.96 3.85
N VAL A 306 -2.88 -17.56 4.85
CA VAL A 306 -3.26 -17.67 6.26
C VAL A 306 -4.40 -16.70 6.51
N THR A 307 -5.57 -17.19 6.89
CA THR A 307 -6.74 -16.34 7.13
C THR A 307 -6.75 -15.91 8.58
N ILE A 308 -6.82 -14.60 8.82
CA ILE A 308 -6.81 -13.99 10.16
C ILE A 308 -8.05 -13.13 10.28
N PHE A 309 -8.97 -13.46 11.19
CA PHE A 309 -10.17 -12.67 11.42
C PHE A 309 -10.49 -12.54 12.90
N ALA A 310 -11.31 -11.56 13.27
CA ALA A 310 -11.71 -11.37 14.65
C ALA A 310 -13.22 -11.26 14.77
N ASP A 311 -13.78 -12.04 15.69
CA ASP A 311 -15.20 -12.11 15.98
C ASP A 311 -15.49 -11.57 17.38
N LYS A 312 -16.65 -10.94 17.54
CA LYS A 312 -17.10 -10.38 18.83
C LYS A 312 -17.92 -11.44 19.58
N ARG A 313 -17.35 -12.07 20.63
CA ARG A 313 -18.03 -13.13 21.39
C ARG A 313 -19.17 -12.63 22.27
N GLN A 314 -18.93 -11.56 23.03
CA GLN A 314 -19.91 -10.99 23.96
C GLN A 314 -19.44 -9.57 24.30
N GLY A 315 -20.34 -8.58 24.26
CA GLY A 315 -20.08 -7.12 24.35
C GLY A 315 -18.62 -6.68 24.55
N ASN A 316 -17.98 -5.97 23.63
CA ASN A 316 -16.56 -5.57 23.64
C ASN A 316 -15.46 -6.65 23.81
N LYS A 317 -15.79 -7.91 24.08
CA LYS A 317 -14.81 -9.01 24.00
C LYS A 317 -14.69 -9.52 22.57
N PHE A 318 -13.46 -9.59 22.09
CA PHE A 318 -13.10 -10.11 20.77
C PHE A 318 -12.28 -11.39 20.89
N MET A 319 -12.39 -12.23 19.88
CA MET A 319 -11.55 -13.40 19.68
C MET A 319 -10.96 -13.31 18.28
N THR A 320 -9.64 -13.41 18.16
CA THR A 320 -8.93 -13.47 16.88
C THR A 320 -8.71 -14.93 16.51
N HIS A 321 -9.08 -15.31 15.28
CA HIS A 321 -8.94 -16.63 14.69
C HIS A 321 -7.82 -16.60 13.65
N VAL A 322 -6.99 -17.64 13.63
CA VAL A 322 -5.91 -17.84 12.67
C VAL A 322 -6.02 -19.23 12.07
N GLN A 323 -6.19 -19.30 10.75
CA GLN A 323 -6.44 -20.53 9.98
C GLN A 323 -5.43 -20.67 8.83
N GLY A 324 -5.10 -21.90 8.42
CA GLY A 324 -4.25 -22.16 7.24
C GLY A 324 -2.74 -22.16 7.54
N LEU A 325 -2.35 -22.37 8.80
CA LEU A 325 -0.93 -22.43 9.20
C LEU A 325 -0.23 -23.70 8.69
N GLU A 326 -0.99 -24.78 8.54
CA GLU A 326 -0.55 -26.08 8.04
C GLU A 326 -0.04 -26.02 6.61
N VAL A 327 -0.59 -25.14 5.77
CA VAL A 327 -0.11 -24.91 4.39
C VAL A 327 1.35 -24.47 4.37
N TYR A 328 1.75 -23.75 5.41
CA TYR A 328 3.08 -23.20 5.60
C TYR A 328 3.94 -24.02 6.56
N ASN A 329 3.50 -25.24 6.90
CA ASN A 329 4.17 -26.13 7.84
C ASN A 329 4.55 -25.44 9.16
N ILE A 330 3.73 -24.47 9.59
CA ILE A 330 3.93 -23.74 10.85
C ILE A 330 3.32 -24.58 11.97
N PRO A 331 4.12 -25.04 12.96
CA PRO A 331 3.59 -25.84 14.05
C PRO A 331 2.66 -25.02 14.96
N PHE A 332 1.39 -25.43 15.05
CA PHE A 332 0.38 -24.74 15.86
C PHE A 332 0.83 -24.51 17.32
N LYS A 333 1.43 -25.52 17.96
CA LYS A 333 1.89 -25.44 19.35
C LYS A 333 2.98 -24.39 19.56
N GLU A 334 3.89 -24.25 18.60
CA GLU A 334 4.96 -23.27 18.66
C GLU A 334 4.39 -21.87 18.48
N PHE A 335 3.55 -21.67 17.45
CA PHE A 335 2.85 -20.40 17.22
C PHE A 335 2.05 -19.94 18.44
N VAL A 336 1.32 -20.85 19.10
CA VAL A 336 0.60 -20.58 20.35
C VAL A 336 1.54 -20.07 21.46
N SER A 337 2.73 -20.67 21.60
CA SER A 337 3.72 -20.25 22.60
C SER A 337 4.19 -18.82 22.36
N HIS A 338 4.52 -18.47 21.10
CA HIS A 338 4.90 -17.12 20.72
C HIS A 338 3.77 -16.10 20.94
N CYS A 339 2.53 -16.45 20.57
CA CYS A 339 1.37 -15.57 20.82
C CYS A 339 1.11 -15.33 22.31
N LYS A 340 1.18 -16.37 23.15
CA LYS A 340 1.03 -16.24 24.61
C LYS A 340 2.08 -15.31 25.19
N LYS A 341 3.34 -15.48 24.76
CA LYS A 341 4.47 -14.63 25.20
C LYS A 341 4.32 -13.18 24.74
N ARG A 342 3.84 -12.95 23.50
CA ARG A 342 3.75 -11.62 22.89
C ARG A 342 2.55 -10.82 23.38
N PHE A 343 1.40 -11.46 23.56
CA PHE A 343 0.14 -10.79 23.89
C PHE A 343 -0.27 -10.91 25.36
N ALA A 344 0.39 -11.77 26.14
CA ALA A 344 0.06 -12.04 27.54
C ALA A 344 -1.43 -12.40 27.75
N CYS A 345 -2.00 -13.18 26.82
CA CYS A 345 -3.41 -13.58 26.83
C CYS A 345 -3.58 -15.09 26.65
N SER A 346 -4.79 -15.59 26.85
CA SER A 346 -5.09 -17.00 26.56
C SER A 346 -5.11 -17.23 25.04
N VAL A 347 -4.52 -18.36 24.64
CA VAL A 347 -4.46 -18.83 23.26
C VAL A 347 -4.71 -20.33 23.25
N THR A 348 -5.65 -20.78 22.42
CA THR A 348 -6.11 -22.17 22.33
C THR A 348 -6.14 -22.65 20.89
N ILE A 349 -5.91 -23.95 20.67
CA ILE A 349 -6.09 -24.61 19.37
C ILE A 349 -7.48 -25.26 19.37
N GLN A 350 -8.20 -25.17 18.26
CA GLN A 350 -9.53 -25.76 18.11
C GLN A 350 -9.68 -26.31 16.69
N SER A 351 -10.38 -27.42 16.51
CA SER A 351 -10.79 -27.90 15.18
C SER A 351 -11.85 -26.98 14.58
N ILE A 352 -11.70 -26.64 13.29
CA ILE A 352 -12.63 -25.76 12.56
C ILE A 352 -13.99 -26.44 12.36
N HIS A 353 -13.98 -27.76 12.16
CA HIS A 353 -15.18 -28.57 11.97
C HIS A 353 -15.25 -29.66 13.04
N GLU A 354 -16.46 -30.07 13.44
CA GLU A 354 -16.68 -31.11 14.47
C GLU A 354 -16.02 -32.46 14.13
N HIS A 355 -15.73 -32.70 12.85
CA HIS A 355 -15.09 -33.92 12.32
C HIS A 355 -13.91 -33.63 11.37
N GLY A 356 -13.36 -32.42 11.38
CA GLY A 356 -12.29 -32.00 10.45
C GLY A 356 -10.89 -32.13 11.03
N GLU A 357 -9.92 -32.45 10.17
CA GLU A 357 -8.48 -32.41 10.50
C GLU A 357 -7.91 -30.98 10.50
N GLU A 358 -8.69 -30.00 10.03
CA GLU A 358 -8.28 -28.60 9.98
C GLU A 358 -8.40 -27.95 11.37
N GLU A 359 -7.28 -27.47 11.88
CA GLU A 359 -7.19 -26.78 13.16
C GLU A 359 -7.03 -25.26 12.96
N GLU A 360 -7.51 -24.49 13.93
CA GLU A 360 -7.33 -23.05 14.02
C GLU A 360 -6.78 -22.64 15.39
N VAL A 361 -6.13 -21.49 15.43
CA VAL A 361 -5.66 -20.88 16.67
C VAL A 361 -6.57 -19.72 17.05
N LEU A 362 -7.13 -19.78 18.25
CA LEU A 362 -7.92 -18.71 18.86
C LEU A 362 -7.07 -17.94 19.86
N ILE A 363 -7.02 -16.62 19.68
CA ILE A 363 -6.29 -15.68 20.51
C ILE A 363 -7.29 -14.70 21.14
N GLN A 364 -7.28 -14.58 22.46
CA GLN A 364 -8.14 -13.63 23.16
C GLN A 364 -7.76 -12.18 22.83
N GLY A 365 -8.75 -11.36 22.48
CA GLY A 365 -8.57 -9.95 22.11
C GLY A 365 -8.64 -9.72 20.60
N ASN A 366 -8.58 -8.43 20.22
CA ASN A 366 -8.49 -8.02 18.82
C ASN A 366 -7.04 -7.70 18.48
N VAL A 367 -6.31 -8.70 17.99
CA VAL A 367 -4.87 -8.62 17.68
C VAL A 367 -4.57 -8.81 16.20
N LEU A 368 -5.58 -8.64 15.34
CA LEU A 368 -5.54 -8.81 13.88
C LEU A 368 -4.26 -8.24 13.24
N GLN A 369 -3.92 -7.00 13.57
CA GLN A 369 -2.80 -6.27 12.95
C GLN A 369 -1.42 -6.76 13.42
N HIS A 370 -1.35 -7.48 14.53
CA HIS A 370 -0.10 -7.92 15.14
C HIS A 370 0.27 -9.36 14.77
N VAL A 371 -0.72 -10.19 14.41
CA VAL A 371 -0.49 -11.60 14.05
C VAL A 371 0.46 -11.75 12.84
N PRO A 372 0.31 -11.00 11.73
CA PRO A 372 1.25 -11.10 10.61
C PRO A 372 2.70 -10.77 10.99
N GLY A 373 2.90 -9.88 11.97
CA GLY A 373 4.22 -9.56 12.50
C GLY A 373 4.87 -10.76 13.19
N ILE A 374 4.12 -11.50 14.01
CA ILE A 374 4.63 -12.73 14.65
C ILE A 374 4.97 -13.79 13.61
N LEU A 375 4.11 -13.98 12.61
CA LEU A 375 4.35 -14.93 11.52
C LEU A 375 5.62 -14.61 10.74
N MET A 376 5.91 -13.33 10.53
CA MET A 376 7.14 -12.89 9.89
C MET A 376 8.36 -13.05 10.82
N ASP A 377 8.27 -12.56 12.05
CA ASP A 377 9.40 -12.48 12.98
C ASP A 377 9.86 -13.87 13.44
N GLU A 378 8.92 -14.79 13.70
CA GLU A 378 9.19 -16.09 14.32
C GLU A 378 9.16 -17.24 13.31
N PHE A 379 8.51 -17.09 12.15
CA PHE A 379 8.38 -18.16 11.14
C PHE A 379 8.80 -17.74 9.73
N GLY A 380 9.23 -16.49 9.52
CA GLY A 380 9.66 -16.01 8.20
C GLY A 380 8.55 -15.92 7.16
N LEU A 381 7.27 -16.00 7.55
CA LEU A 381 6.14 -15.92 6.63
C LEU A 381 5.84 -14.45 6.29
N ASN A 382 5.97 -14.10 5.01
CA ASN A 382 5.71 -12.74 4.56
C ASN A 382 4.22 -12.36 4.75
N PRO A 383 3.91 -11.18 5.33
CA PRO A 383 2.54 -10.70 5.55
C PRO A 383 1.65 -10.67 4.30
N GLN A 384 2.21 -10.61 3.08
CA GLN A 384 1.43 -10.69 1.83
C GLN A 384 0.64 -12.01 1.67
N PHE A 385 1.08 -13.05 2.36
CA PHE A 385 0.46 -14.38 2.41
C PHE A 385 -0.54 -14.52 3.57
N CYS A 386 -0.81 -13.44 4.30
CA CYS A 386 -1.86 -13.36 5.29
C CYS A 386 -3.05 -12.59 4.70
N ASP A 387 -4.27 -13.06 4.94
CA ASP A 387 -5.50 -12.34 4.64
C ASP A 387 -6.16 -11.91 5.95
N VAL A 388 -6.08 -10.60 6.24
CA VAL A 388 -6.60 -10.02 7.49
C VAL A 388 -8.00 -9.48 7.25
N VAL A 389 -9.00 -10.18 7.75
CA VAL A 389 -10.42 -9.86 7.55
C VAL A 389 -11.04 -9.36 8.85
N GLN A 390 -11.55 -8.13 8.85
CA GLN A 390 -12.33 -7.63 9.97
C GLN A 390 -13.81 -8.01 9.80
N LYS A 391 -14.26 -9.08 10.46
CA LYS A 391 -15.68 -9.44 10.50
C LYS A 391 -16.42 -8.50 11.45
N VAL A 392 -17.26 -7.63 10.91
CA VAL A 392 -18.22 -6.85 11.70
C VAL A 392 -19.53 -7.61 11.73
N THR A 393 -19.75 -8.45 12.74
CA THR A 393 -21.02 -9.16 12.90
C THR A 393 -22.14 -8.14 13.17
N LYS A 394 -23.02 -7.90 12.19
CA LYS A 394 -24.32 -7.26 12.46
C LYS A 394 -25.10 -8.24 13.34
N GLN A 395 -25.38 -7.86 14.59
CA GLN A 395 -26.30 -8.62 15.43
C GLN A 395 -27.66 -8.68 14.74
N GLN A 396 -28.11 -9.88 14.36
CA GLN A 396 -29.51 -10.11 14.03
C GLN A 396 -30.32 -9.82 15.30
N LYS A 397 -31.18 -8.80 15.25
CA LYS A 397 -32.21 -8.60 16.28
C LYS A 397 -33.10 -9.85 16.24
N LYS A 398 -33.07 -10.66 17.31
CA LYS A 398 -34.15 -11.61 17.57
C LYS A 398 -35.40 -10.77 17.89
N ASN A 399 -36.44 -10.93 17.08
CA ASN A 399 -37.79 -10.43 17.35
C ASN A 399 -38.43 -11.21 18.50
#